data_AF-A0AAE3DZ88-F1
#
_entry.id   AF-A0AAE3DZ88-F1
#
_cell.length_a   1.000
_cell.length_b   1.000
_cell.length_c   1.000
_cell.angle_alpha   90.00
_cell.angle_beta   90.00
_cell.angle_gamma   90.00
#
_symmetry.space_group_name_H-M   'P 1'
#
loop_
_entity.id
_entity.type
_entity.pdbx_description
1 polymer ?
#
loop_
_entity_poly.entity_id
_entity_poly.type
_entity_poly.pdbx_seq_one_letter_code
_entity_poly.pdbx_strand_id
1 'polypeptide(L)'
;MFEEILNNHLRKCSDITSYLTKYDDEPAIFNQTAPDDMSDLWNDNVQYGRIVFFANMQSDTERKISGTVEIDVYLQDTSEIEAIAETVKTNVDGYFFSGKSETTILAKWNSTRYVDVADKKITVAAVLFTLLAFPNQQTCEPDPIKLVNEWTRKLLPDVKLIGYDEDIPTVWKPQKDIPAVYWRKSKVGNCERIPSMYAGDWYTAVMNAHIFTEDIAVSNAIASMMCTKLNQKKVLQFPDGTWMRVDNNNQLQLGADELRVGQLSVEGDYCVLRKEPDSELLKHIKIND
;
A
#
# COMPACT_ATOMS: atom_id res chain seq x y z
N MET A 1 4.15 13.83 5.30
CA MET A 1 4.88 12.90 4.40
C MET A 1 4.10 12.59 3.13
N PHE A 2 2.89 12.00 3.19
CA PHE A 2 2.06 11.78 1.99
C PHE A 2 1.78 13.07 1.21
N GLU A 3 1.32 14.13 1.90
CA GLU A 3 1.00 15.43 1.29
C GLU A 3 2.17 16.04 0.51
N GLU A 4 3.39 15.90 1.01
CA GLU A 4 4.61 16.39 0.35
C GLU A 4 4.91 15.59 -0.93
N ILE A 5 4.76 14.26 -0.89
CA ILE A 5 4.94 13.42 -2.07
C ILE A 5 3.86 13.74 -3.11
N LEU A 6 2.60 13.88 -2.69
CA LEU A 6 1.50 14.25 -3.58
C LEU A 6 1.75 15.63 -4.21
N ASN A 7 2.14 16.63 -3.43
CA ASN A 7 2.46 17.96 -3.93
C ASN A 7 3.55 17.90 -5.01
N ASN A 8 4.65 17.20 -4.71
CA ASN A 8 5.75 17.00 -5.66
C ASN A 8 5.32 16.24 -6.92
N HIS A 9 4.43 15.26 -6.80
CA HIS A 9 3.88 14.52 -7.94
C HIS A 9 3.05 15.44 -8.85
N LEU A 10 2.12 16.19 -8.28
CA LEU A 10 1.27 17.13 -9.03
C LEU A 10 2.10 18.21 -9.73
N ARG A 11 3.13 18.75 -9.05
CA ARG A 11 4.04 19.76 -9.62
C ARG A 11 4.91 19.24 -10.78
N LYS A 12 5.21 17.95 -10.80
CA LYS A 12 6.01 17.33 -11.87
C LYS A 12 5.17 16.87 -13.07
N CYS A 13 3.85 16.84 -12.92
CA CYS A 13 2.95 16.44 -13.99
C CYS A 13 2.71 17.62 -14.95
N SER A 14 3.40 17.62 -16.09
CA SER A 14 3.25 18.66 -17.10
C SER A 14 1.81 18.86 -17.54
N ASP A 15 1.07 17.75 -17.69
CA ASP A 15 -0.32 17.74 -18.14
C ASP A 15 -1.25 18.40 -17.13
N ILE A 16 -0.89 18.45 -15.83
CA ILE A 16 -1.63 19.21 -14.83
C ILE A 16 -1.15 20.66 -14.84
N THR A 17 0.17 20.87 -14.75
CA THR A 17 0.74 22.22 -14.57
C THR A 17 0.55 23.15 -15.76
N SER A 18 0.34 22.63 -16.97
CA SER A 18 0.07 23.42 -18.18
C SER A 18 -1.22 24.24 -18.09
N TYR A 19 -2.18 23.79 -17.27
CA TYR A 19 -3.45 24.47 -17.03
C TYR A 19 -3.40 25.45 -15.87
N LEU A 20 -2.30 25.45 -15.11
CA LEU A 20 -2.21 26.22 -13.88
C LEU A 20 -1.55 27.57 -14.12
N THR A 21 -2.07 28.58 -13.44
CA THR A 21 -1.36 29.84 -13.23
C THR A 21 -0.14 29.60 -12.32
N LYS A 22 0.66 30.65 -12.16
CA LYS A 22 1.84 30.65 -11.31
C LYS A 22 1.67 31.58 -10.11
N TYR A 23 2.23 31.13 -9.00
CA TYR A 23 2.38 31.90 -7.77
C TYR A 23 3.86 31.84 -7.38
N ASP A 24 4.51 33.01 -7.30
CA ASP A 24 5.96 33.08 -7.04
C ASP A 24 6.77 32.21 -8.02
N ASP A 25 6.47 32.36 -9.32
CA ASP A 25 7.04 31.61 -10.46
C ASP A 25 6.85 30.08 -10.49
N GLU A 26 6.16 29.53 -9.50
CA GLU A 26 5.87 28.11 -9.35
C GLU A 26 4.41 27.79 -9.70
N PRO A 27 4.08 26.58 -10.20
CA PRO A 27 2.69 26.19 -10.44
C PRO A 27 1.83 26.36 -9.19
N ALA A 28 0.63 26.91 -9.35
CA ALA A 28 -0.29 27.25 -8.27
C ALA A 28 -0.94 25.99 -7.65
N ILE A 29 -0.18 25.26 -6.84
CA ILE A 29 -0.58 24.03 -6.14
C ILE A 29 -0.31 24.16 -4.64
N PHE A 30 -1.36 24.15 -3.84
CA PHE A 30 -1.29 24.45 -2.41
C PHE A 30 -1.82 23.30 -1.55
N ASN A 31 -1.18 23.11 -0.39
CA ASN A 31 -1.65 22.18 0.63
C ASN A 31 -2.55 22.93 1.61
N GLN A 32 -3.76 22.41 1.86
CA GLN A 32 -4.81 22.90 2.76
C GLN A 32 -5.42 24.27 2.41
N THR A 33 -4.62 25.27 2.04
CA THR A 33 -5.12 26.64 1.84
C THR A 33 -4.29 27.37 0.79
N ALA A 34 -4.96 28.05 -0.14
CA ALA A 34 -4.33 28.94 -1.10
C ALA A 34 -4.00 30.31 -0.47
N PRO A 35 -2.98 31.03 -0.98
CA PRO A 35 -2.73 32.42 -0.64
C PRO A 35 -3.93 33.33 -0.95
N ASP A 36 -3.92 34.54 -0.38
CA ASP A 36 -4.92 35.56 -0.67
C ASP A 36 -5.00 35.85 -2.18
N ASP A 37 -6.21 35.95 -2.73
CA ASP A 37 -6.47 36.24 -4.15
C ASP A 37 -5.88 37.61 -4.57
N MET A 38 -5.59 38.51 -3.63
CA MET A 38 -5.03 39.85 -3.84
C MET A 38 -3.51 39.93 -3.61
N SER A 39 -2.85 38.79 -3.40
CA SER A 39 -1.39 38.72 -3.20
C SER A 39 -0.63 39.18 -4.45
N ASP A 40 0.34 40.09 -4.30
CA ASP A 40 1.20 40.57 -5.41
C ASP A 40 2.11 39.48 -6.01
N LEU A 41 2.20 38.31 -5.37
CA LEU A 41 2.94 37.13 -5.85
C LEU A 41 2.21 36.31 -6.93
N TRP A 42 0.96 36.66 -7.28
CA TRP A 42 0.29 36.06 -8.43
C TRP A 42 0.88 36.59 -9.74
N ASN A 43 1.42 35.70 -10.57
CA ASN A 43 1.96 36.11 -11.85
C ASN A 43 0.84 36.69 -12.73
N ASP A 44 1.13 37.80 -13.40
CA ASP A 44 0.20 38.54 -14.27
C ASP A 44 -1.13 38.96 -13.60
N ASN A 45 -1.21 38.95 -12.27
CA ASN A 45 -2.44 39.13 -11.48
C ASN A 45 -3.55 38.10 -11.80
N VAL A 46 -3.17 36.86 -12.18
CA VAL A 46 -4.09 35.76 -12.48
C VAL A 46 -3.98 34.67 -11.40
N GLN A 47 -5.04 34.49 -10.63
CA GLN A 47 -5.10 33.58 -9.47
C GLN A 47 -5.90 32.28 -9.69
N TYR A 48 -6.62 32.19 -10.82
CA TYR A 48 -7.43 31.02 -11.17
C TYR A 48 -6.72 30.18 -12.25
N GLY A 49 -6.97 28.87 -12.25
CA GLY A 49 -5.98 27.89 -12.71
C GLY A 49 -5.11 27.44 -11.54
N ARG A 50 -5.73 27.05 -10.41
CA ARG A 50 -5.00 26.61 -9.22
C ARG A 50 -5.58 25.33 -8.63
N ILE A 51 -4.74 24.61 -7.91
CA ILE A 51 -5.11 23.43 -7.15
C ILE A 51 -4.93 23.70 -5.65
N VAL A 52 -5.92 23.32 -4.86
CA VAL A 52 -5.79 23.17 -3.40
C VAL A 52 -6.13 21.74 -3.05
N PHE A 53 -5.29 21.06 -2.29
CA PHE A 53 -5.62 19.71 -1.83
C PHE A 53 -5.61 19.62 -0.32
N PHE A 54 -6.46 18.73 0.20
CA PHE A 54 -6.64 18.50 1.62
C PHE A 54 -6.62 17.00 1.90
N ALA A 55 -5.61 16.52 2.62
CA ALA A 55 -5.54 15.14 3.06
C ALA A 55 -6.03 15.01 4.52
N ASN A 56 -7.00 14.14 4.75
CA ASN A 56 -7.49 13.80 6.08
C ASN A 56 -7.14 12.35 6.40
N MET A 57 -6.13 12.15 7.25
CA MET A 57 -5.64 10.83 7.65
C MET A 57 -6.08 10.51 9.07
N GLN A 58 -6.54 9.28 9.28
CA GLN A 58 -7.10 8.79 10.54
C GLN A 58 -6.46 7.45 10.91
N SER A 59 -6.52 7.09 12.21
CA SER A 59 -6.06 5.78 12.67
C SER A 59 -6.95 4.68 12.14
N ASP A 60 -6.35 3.59 11.66
CA ASP A 60 -7.05 2.42 11.14
C ASP A 60 -6.56 1.17 11.86
N THR A 61 -7.47 0.37 12.41
CA THR A 61 -7.12 -0.81 13.21
C THR A 61 -6.49 -1.94 12.38
N GLU A 62 -6.80 -2.02 11.08
CA GLU A 62 -6.25 -3.06 10.19
C GLU A 62 -4.97 -2.60 9.49
N ARG A 63 -4.85 -1.30 9.21
CA ARG A 63 -3.82 -0.73 8.30
C ARG A 63 -2.94 0.32 8.94
N LYS A 64 -3.06 0.55 10.24
CA LYS A 64 -2.45 1.67 11.00
C LYS A 64 -3.07 3.02 10.62
N ILE A 65 -3.21 3.32 9.33
CA ILE A 65 -3.71 4.60 8.82
C ILE A 65 -4.62 4.39 7.59
N SER A 66 -5.73 5.11 7.54
CA SER A 66 -6.58 5.26 6.34
C SER A 66 -7.12 6.70 6.27
N GLY A 67 -7.62 7.13 5.13
CA GLY A 67 -8.04 8.52 5.00
C GLY A 67 -8.67 8.86 3.66
N THR A 68 -8.76 10.16 3.40
CA THR A 68 -9.19 10.71 2.11
C THR A 68 -8.27 11.85 1.71
N VAL A 69 -8.16 12.09 0.41
CA VAL A 69 -7.65 13.37 -0.11
C VAL A 69 -8.65 13.94 -1.09
N GLU A 70 -8.98 15.20 -0.89
CA GLU A 70 -9.75 16.01 -1.84
C GLU A 70 -8.77 16.93 -2.57
N ILE A 71 -8.86 16.97 -3.89
CA ILE A 71 -8.06 17.85 -4.75
C ILE A 71 -9.05 18.77 -5.47
N ASP A 72 -9.08 20.03 -5.07
CA ASP A 72 -9.95 21.07 -5.62
C ASP A 72 -9.22 21.81 -6.72
N VAL A 73 -9.75 21.74 -7.93
CA VAL A 73 -9.29 22.51 -9.09
C VAL A 73 -10.18 23.74 -9.24
N TYR A 74 -9.59 24.94 -9.14
CA TYR A 74 -10.30 26.22 -9.29
C TYR A 74 -10.02 26.82 -10.67
N LEU A 75 -11.08 27.03 -11.46
CA LEU A 75 -11.00 27.71 -12.76
C LEU A 75 -12.04 28.81 -12.89
N GLN A 76 -11.68 29.86 -13.63
CA GLN A 76 -12.59 30.96 -13.96
C GLN A 76 -13.35 30.73 -15.29
N ASP A 77 -12.78 29.97 -16.22
CA ASP A 77 -13.48 29.50 -17.43
C ASP A 77 -13.83 28.02 -17.25
N THR A 78 -15.09 27.68 -17.47
CA THR A 78 -15.64 26.35 -17.19
C THR A 78 -15.41 25.36 -18.33
N SER A 79 -15.00 25.84 -19.50
CA SER A 79 -14.89 25.01 -20.71
C SER A 79 -13.87 23.86 -20.60
N GLU A 80 -12.87 23.98 -19.71
CA GLU A 80 -11.80 22.99 -19.53
C GLU A 80 -11.86 22.25 -18.18
N ILE A 81 -12.82 22.57 -17.30
CA ILE A 81 -12.84 22.05 -15.92
C ILE A 81 -12.92 20.53 -15.86
N GLU A 82 -13.74 19.92 -16.73
CA GLU A 82 -13.90 18.47 -16.78
C GLU A 82 -12.62 17.77 -17.27
N ALA A 83 -11.93 18.37 -18.25
CA ALA A 83 -10.70 17.83 -18.80
C ALA A 83 -9.56 17.84 -17.77
N ILE A 84 -9.44 18.94 -17.01
CA ILE A 84 -8.43 19.06 -15.95
C ILE A 84 -8.77 18.13 -14.78
N ALA A 85 -10.04 18.04 -14.39
CA ALA A 85 -10.48 17.11 -13.34
C ALA A 85 -10.19 15.64 -13.71
N GLU A 86 -10.43 15.24 -14.96
CA GLU A 86 -10.10 13.90 -15.45
C GLU A 86 -8.57 13.69 -15.52
N THR A 87 -7.80 14.73 -15.83
CA THR A 87 -6.33 14.69 -15.81
C THR A 87 -5.80 14.47 -14.39
N VAL A 88 -6.31 15.21 -13.40
CA VAL A 88 -5.99 15.01 -11.97
C VAL A 88 -6.37 13.59 -11.54
N LYS A 89 -7.59 13.14 -11.86
CA LYS A 89 -8.05 11.78 -11.59
C LYS A 89 -7.12 10.73 -12.15
N THR A 90 -6.79 10.80 -13.44
CA THR A 90 -5.95 9.79 -14.13
C THR A 90 -4.53 9.74 -13.57
N ASN A 91 -4.00 10.88 -13.11
CA ASN A 91 -2.65 10.99 -12.55
C ASN A 91 -2.55 10.62 -11.06
N VAL A 92 -3.67 10.40 -10.37
CA VAL A 92 -3.67 10.07 -8.92
C VAL A 92 -4.37 8.73 -8.65
N ASP A 93 -5.39 8.34 -9.43
CA ASP A 93 -6.10 7.08 -9.24
C ASP A 93 -5.20 5.86 -9.50
N GLY A 94 -5.16 4.95 -8.53
CA GLY A 94 -4.36 3.73 -8.58
C GLY A 94 -2.87 3.95 -8.35
N TYR A 95 -2.44 5.18 -8.03
CA TYR A 95 -1.05 5.46 -7.69
C TYR A 95 -0.74 5.13 -6.24
N PHE A 96 0.42 4.52 -6.05
CA PHE A 96 1.05 4.27 -4.77
C PHE A 96 2.09 5.36 -4.49
N PHE A 97 2.05 5.86 -3.26
CA PHE A 97 2.90 6.90 -2.70
C PHE A 97 3.71 6.27 -1.56
N SER A 98 4.97 5.98 -1.84
CA SER A 98 5.90 5.31 -0.92
C SER A 98 6.87 6.35 -0.36
N GLY A 99 6.74 6.68 0.93
CA GLY A 99 7.68 7.58 1.58
C GLY A 99 8.89 6.84 2.17
N LYS A 100 9.77 7.59 2.83
CA LYS A 100 10.88 7.00 3.60
C LYS A 100 10.41 6.21 4.83
N SER A 101 9.16 6.39 5.27
CA SER A 101 8.57 5.53 6.29
C SER A 101 8.21 4.17 5.71
N GLU A 102 8.19 3.13 6.53
CA GLU A 102 7.79 1.74 6.20
C GLU A 102 6.29 1.59 5.82
N THR A 103 5.68 2.58 5.18
CA THR A 103 4.26 2.57 4.83
C THR A 103 4.07 3.22 3.46
N THR A 104 3.53 2.42 2.55
CA THR A 104 3.07 2.88 1.23
C THR A 104 1.58 3.20 1.30
N ILE A 105 1.14 4.27 0.63
CA ILE A 105 -0.28 4.66 0.58
C ILE A 105 -0.77 4.58 -0.86
N LEU A 106 -1.91 3.93 -1.08
CA LEU A 106 -2.62 3.99 -2.36
C LEU A 106 -3.67 5.08 -2.34
N ALA A 107 -3.78 5.84 -3.42
CA ALA A 107 -4.94 6.68 -3.70
C ALA A 107 -5.87 5.99 -4.69
N LYS A 108 -7.14 5.81 -4.29
CA LYS A 108 -8.20 5.27 -5.16
C LYS A 108 -9.28 6.32 -5.35
N TRP A 109 -9.58 6.66 -6.59
CA TRP A 109 -10.64 7.60 -6.90
C TRP A 109 -11.98 7.12 -6.33
N ASN A 110 -12.74 8.06 -5.78
CA ASN A 110 -14.05 7.83 -5.19
C ASN A 110 -15.13 8.57 -5.99
N SER A 111 -14.98 9.89 -6.11
CA SER A 111 -15.96 10.74 -6.79
C SER A 111 -15.34 12.03 -7.29
N THR A 112 -15.93 12.64 -8.31
CA THR A 112 -15.65 14.01 -8.72
C THR A 112 -16.93 14.83 -8.57
N ARG A 113 -16.84 16.01 -7.95
CA ARG A 113 -17.97 16.94 -7.76
C ARG A 113 -17.63 18.30 -8.36
N TYR A 114 -18.63 18.98 -8.90
CA TYR A 114 -18.48 20.32 -9.46
C TYR A 114 -19.32 21.32 -8.66
N VAL A 115 -18.72 22.46 -8.33
CA VAL A 115 -19.36 23.53 -7.55
C VAL A 115 -19.13 24.86 -8.25
N ASP A 116 -20.21 25.52 -8.64
CA ASP A 116 -20.15 26.87 -9.23
C ASP A 116 -20.23 27.94 -8.14
N VAL A 117 -19.28 28.86 -8.15
CA VAL A 117 -19.27 30.06 -7.32
C VAL A 117 -19.75 31.23 -8.20
N ALA A 118 -21.08 31.36 -8.28
CA ALA A 118 -21.76 32.26 -9.21
C ALA A 118 -21.26 33.71 -9.15
N ASP A 119 -21.01 34.24 -7.95
CA ASP A 119 -20.59 35.63 -7.76
C ASP A 119 -19.21 35.96 -8.35
N LYS A 120 -18.37 34.94 -8.54
CA LYS A 120 -17.00 35.09 -9.03
C LYS A 120 -16.76 34.51 -10.43
N LYS A 121 -17.79 33.89 -11.04
CA LYS A 121 -17.65 33.07 -12.27
C LYS A 121 -16.52 32.05 -12.14
N ILE A 122 -16.48 31.33 -11.02
CA ILE A 122 -15.51 30.26 -10.78
C ILE A 122 -16.26 28.95 -10.74
N THR A 123 -15.69 27.91 -11.34
CA THR A 123 -16.11 26.53 -11.11
C THR A 123 -14.99 25.79 -10.40
N VAL A 124 -15.36 25.02 -9.39
CA VAL A 124 -14.46 24.16 -8.62
C VAL A 124 -14.79 22.70 -8.94
N ALA A 125 -13.78 21.94 -9.36
CA ALA A 125 -13.88 20.49 -9.43
C ALA A 125 -13.17 19.87 -8.22
N ALA A 126 -13.96 19.30 -7.31
CA ALA A 126 -13.48 18.55 -6.15
C ALA A 126 -13.30 17.08 -6.52
N VAL A 127 -12.05 16.65 -6.74
CA VAL A 127 -11.69 15.26 -7.05
C VAL A 127 -11.30 14.54 -5.77
N LEU A 128 -12.15 13.62 -5.33
CA LEU A 128 -12.00 12.91 -4.05
C LEU A 128 -11.41 11.51 -4.25
N PHE A 129 -10.41 11.19 -3.43
CA PHE A 129 -9.77 9.88 -3.36
C PHE A 129 -9.84 9.30 -1.96
N THR A 130 -10.02 7.99 -1.88
CA THR A 130 -9.81 7.19 -0.67
C THR A 130 -8.31 6.85 -0.58
N LEU A 131 -7.74 7.03 0.60
CA LEU A 131 -6.36 6.68 0.91
C LEU A 131 -6.32 5.43 1.78
N LEU A 132 -5.54 4.43 1.35
CA LEU A 132 -5.32 3.21 2.12
C LEU A 132 -3.82 2.97 2.32
N ALA A 133 -3.41 2.75 3.57
CA ALA A 133 -2.04 2.40 3.89
C ALA A 133 -1.77 0.89 3.77
N PHE A 134 -0.53 0.59 3.41
CA PHE A 134 0.05 -0.74 3.28
C PHE A 134 1.39 -0.74 4.06
N PRO A 135 1.34 -0.87 5.39
CA PRO A 135 2.54 -0.86 6.24
C PRO A 135 3.36 -2.14 6.08
N ASN A 136 4.67 -2.07 6.30
CA ASN A 136 5.46 -3.29 6.53
C ASN A 136 4.92 -4.04 7.75
N GLN A 137 4.67 -5.34 7.60
CA GLN A 137 4.16 -6.23 8.66
C GLN A 137 5.14 -7.34 9.05
N GLN A 138 6.40 -7.24 8.61
CA GLN A 138 7.49 -8.04 9.15
C GLN A 138 7.65 -7.78 10.65
N THR A 139 8.03 -8.82 11.36
CA THR A 139 8.12 -8.85 12.83
C THR A 139 9.45 -9.47 13.25
N CYS A 140 9.43 -10.57 14.01
CA CYS A 140 10.62 -11.27 14.47
C CYS A 140 10.59 -12.72 13.97
N GLU A 141 11.76 -13.35 13.92
CA GLU A 141 11.86 -14.75 13.50
C GLU A 141 11.27 -15.70 14.56
N PRO A 142 10.56 -16.76 14.14
CA PRO A 142 10.15 -17.06 12.75
C PRO A 142 9.07 -16.09 12.25
N ASP A 143 9.29 -15.46 11.08
CA ASP A 143 8.40 -14.43 10.51
C ASP A 143 7.61 -14.93 9.27
N PRO A 144 6.31 -15.24 9.42
CA PRO A 144 5.48 -15.69 8.30
C PRO A 144 5.40 -14.70 7.13
N ILE A 145 5.38 -13.38 7.40
CA ILE A 145 5.26 -12.35 6.37
C ILE A 145 6.55 -12.26 5.55
N LYS A 146 7.70 -12.27 6.23
CA LYS A 146 8.98 -12.35 5.54
C LYS A 146 9.07 -13.62 4.70
N LEU A 147 8.67 -14.77 5.25
CA LEU A 147 8.73 -16.06 4.55
C LEU A 147 7.87 -16.10 3.28
N VAL A 148 6.63 -15.59 3.32
CA VAL A 148 5.79 -15.55 2.11
C VAL A 148 6.28 -14.53 1.09
N ASN A 149 6.88 -13.41 1.52
CA ASN A 149 7.51 -12.46 0.61
C ASN A 149 8.72 -13.06 -0.11
N GLU A 150 9.63 -13.71 0.63
CA GLU A 150 10.78 -14.42 0.04
C GLU A 150 10.35 -15.52 -0.93
N TRP A 151 9.30 -16.27 -0.58
CA TRP A 151 8.72 -17.26 -1.49
C TRP A 151 8.10 -16.61 -2.73
N THR A 152 7.37 -15.51 -2.56
CA THR A 152 6.75 -14.78 -3.68
C THR A 152 7.81 -14.24 -4.63
N ARG A 153 8.89 -13.63 -4.11
CA ARG A 153 10.03 -13.14 -4.91
C ARG A 153 10.66 -14.25 -5.76
N LYS A 154 10.78 -15.47 -5.23
CA LYS A 154 11.31 -16.62 -5.98
C LYS A 154 10.37 -17.10 -7.08
N LEU A 155 9.05 -17.00 -6.86
CA LEU A 155 8.04 -17.42 -7.83
C LEU A 155 7.81 -16.35 -8.92
N LEU A 156 7.86 -15.07 -8.52
CA LEU A 156 7.51 -13.89 -9.28
C LEU A 156 8.66 -12.87 -9.14
N PRO A 157 9.74 -13.00 -9.92
CA PRO A 157 10.91 -12.12 -9.76
C PRO A 157 10.63 -10.66 -10.13
N ASP A 158 9.65 -10.41 -11.01
CA ASP A 158 9.39 -9.09 -11.58
C ASP A 158 8.30 -8.28 -10.86
N VAL A 159 7.59 -8.87 -9.89
CA VAL A 159 6.54 -8.15 -9.15
C VAL A 159 7.14 -7.21 -8.11
N LYS A 160 6.48 -6.08 -7.84
CA LYS A 160 6.83 -5.23 -6.70
C LYS A 160 6.18 -5.78 -5.43
N LEU A 161 6.98 -6.02 -4.40
CA LEU A 161 6.51 -6.51 -3.10
C LEU A 161 6.41 -5.34 -2.12
N ILE A 162 5.19 -4.83 -1.95
CA ILE A 162 4.90 -3.69 -1.07
C ILE A 162 5.21 -4.08 0.37
N GLY A 163 5.95 -3.24 1.08
CA GLY A 163 6.36 -3.50 2.47
C GLY A 163 7.49 -4.53 2.60
N TYR A 164 8.11 -4.95 1.49
CA TYR A 164 9.26 -5.86 1.49
C TYR A 164 10.42 -5.34 0.65
N ASP A 165 10.15 -4.83 -0.56
CA ASP A 165 11.19 -4.27 -1.42
C ASP A 165 11.70 -2.94 -0.86
N GLU A 166 13.02 -2.79 -0.80
CA GLU A 166 13.68 -1.58 -0.30
C GLU A 166 13.74 -0.45 -1.35
N ASP A 167 13.63 -0.78 -2.63
CA ASP A 167 13.84 0.10 -3.78
C ASP A 167 12.55 0.47 -4.52
N ILE A 168 11.41 0.48 -3.82
CA ILE A 168 10.13 0.92 -4.39
C ILE A 168 10.19 2.42 -4.73
N PRO A 169 9.80 2.83 -5.97
CA PRO A 169 9.75 4.25 -6.32
C PRO A 169 8.84 5.05 -5.40
N THR A 170 9.14 6.34 -5.23
CA THR A 170 8.33 7.21 -4.36
C THR A 170 6.89 7.36 -4.86
N VAL A 171 6.70 7.42 -6.18
CA VAL A 171 5.39 7.49 -6.83
C VAL A 171 5.38 6.52 -8.00
N TRP A 172 4.39 5.64 -8.04
CA TRP A 172 4.29 4.61 -9.07
C TRP A 172 2.89 4.03 -9.15
N LYS A 173 2.58 3.37 -10.26
CA LYS A 173 1.31 2.67 -10.49
C LYS A 173 1.61 1.27 -11.02
N PRO A 174 1.03 0.20 -10.45
CA PRO A 174 1.17 -1.14 -10.99
C PRO A 174 0.63 -1.22 -12.41
N GLN A 175 1.31 -1.98 -13.25
CA GLN A 175 0.92 -2.22 -14.64
C GLN A 175 0.73 -3.71 -14.88
N LYS A 176 0.35 -4.09 -16.10
CA LYS A 176 0.13 -5.49 -16.47
C LYS A 176 1.42 -6.32 -16.43
N ASP A 177 2.50 -5.74 -16.91
CA ASP A 177 3.85 -6.32 -16.98
C ASP A 177 4.59 -6.24 -15.64
N ILE A 178 4.30 -5.21 -14.83
CA ILE A 178 4.89 -5.02 -13.50
C ILE A 178 3.76 -4.92 -12.45
N PRO A 179 3.15 -6.06 -12.07
CA PRO A 179 2.16 -6.09 -11.00
C PRO A 179 2.81 -5.83 -9.64
N ALA A 180 1.98 -5.50 -8.65
CA ALA A 180 2.41 -5.45 -7.26
C ALA A 180 1.66 -6.47 -6.40
N VAL A 181 2.34 -6.94 -5.36
CA VAL A 181 1.77 -7.83 -4.35
C VAL A 181 2.08 -7.26 -2.97
N TYR A 182 1.08 -7.27 -2.10
CA TYR A 182 1.21 -6.95 -0.69
C TYR A 182 0.69 -8.11 0.14
N TRP A 183 1.48 -8.58 1.10
CA TRP A 183 1.04 -9.59 2.06
C TRP A 183 0.62 -8.94 3.38
N ARG A 184 -0.62 -9.20 3.79
CA ARG A 184 -1.18 -8.73 5.05
C ARG A 184 -1.37 -9.89 6.02
N LYS A 185 -0.79 -9.83 7.20
CA LYS A 185 -1.11 -10.69 8.33
C LYS A 185 -2.46 -10.28 8.90
N SER A 186 -3.49 -11.08 8.63
CA SER A 186 -4.87 -10.86 9.07
C SER A 186 -5.08 -11.35 10.50
N LYS A 187 -4.52 -12.52 10.84
CA LYS A 187 -4.67 -13.14 12.16
C LYS A 187 -3.40 -13.89 12.53
N VAL A 188 -3.07 -13.90 13.82
CA VAL A 188 -2.11 -14.84 14.41
C VAL A 188 -2.63 -15.30 15.76
N GLY A 189 -2.45 -16.58 16.08
CA GLY A 189 -2.85 -17.14 17.36
C GLY A 189 -2.28 -18.54 17.55
N ASN A 190 -2.56 -19.16 18.70
CA ASN A 190 -2.14 -20.53 18.96
C ASN A 190 -2.74 -21.48 17.93
N CYS A 191 -1.95 -22.45 17.49
CA CYS A 191 -2.41 -23.47 16.57
C CYS A 191 -3.43 -24.39 17.28
N GLU A 192 -4.64 -24.48 16.74
CA GLU A 192 -5.68 -25.37 17.29
C GLU A 192 -5.41 -26.85 16.98
N ARG A 193 -4.68 -27.11 15.89
CA ARG A 193 -4.41 -28.46 15.39
C ARG A 193 -3.21 -29.13 16.02
N ILE A 194 -2.20 -28.34 16.38
CA ILE A 194 -0.95 -28.83 16.93
C ILE A 194 -0.73 -28.11 18.26
N PRO A 195 -0.82 -28.81 19.39
CA PRO A 195 -0.64 -28.18 20.69
C PRO A 195 0.83 -27.76 20.88
N SER A 196 1.05 -26.71 21.68
CA SER A 196 2.37 -26.38 22.20
C SER A 196 3.00 -27.58 22.92
N MET A 197 4.29 -27.79 22.70
CA MET A 197 5.07 -28.87 23.29
C MET A 197 6.29 -28.31 24.02
N TYR A 198 7.02 -29.17 24.73
CA TYR A 198 8.25 -28.76 25.41
C TYR A 198 9.26 -28.08 24.47
N ALA A 199 9.37 -28.57 23.23
CA ALA A 199 10.32 -28.07 22.24
C ALA A 199 9.94 -26.70 21.63
N GLY A 200 8.67 -26.29 21.70
CA GLY A 200 8.21 -25.10 21.00
C GLY A 200 6.71 -24.88 21.08
N ASP A 201 6.32 -23.65 20.82
CA ASP A 201 4.93 -23.20 20.79
C ASP A 201 4.46 -23.09 19.34
N TRP A 202 3.29 -23.66 19.05
CA TRP A 202 2.74 -23.70 17.69
C TRP A 202 1.72 -22.59 17.48
N TYR A 203 1.83 -21.92 16.33
CA TYR A 203 1.00 -20.80 15.94
C TYR A 203 0.37 -21.03 14.57
N THR A 204 -0.80 -20.45 14.36
CA THR A 204 -1.45 -20.35 13.04
C THR A 204 -1.50 -18.87 12.66
N ALA A 205 -0.97 -18.53 11.48
CA ALA A 205 -1.09 -17.22 10.86
C ALA A 205 -2.00 -17.28 9.63
N VAL A 206 -2.92 -16.33 9.51
CA VAL A 206 -3.71 -16.11 8.29
C VAL A 206 -3.14 -14.88 7.57
N MET A 207 -2.72 -15.07 6.33
CA MET A 207 -2.06 -14.06 5.51
C MET A 207 -2.83 -13.86 4.21
N ASN A 208 -3.18 -12.62 3.89
CA ASN A 208 -3.89 -12.26 2.66
C ASN A 208 -2.93 -11.62 1.67
N ALA A 209 -2.88 -12.14 0.45
CA ALA A 209 -2.21 -11.51 -0.68
C ALA A 209 -3.17 -10.54 -1.36
N HIS A 210 -2.77 -9.28 -1.45
CA HIS A 210 -3.41 -8.24 -2.23
C HIS A 210 -2.57 -8.04 -3.49
N ILE A 211 -3.17 -8.24 -4.66
CA ILE A 211 -2.48 -8.19 -5.95
C ILE A 211 -3.03 -6.99 -6.72
N PHE A 212 -2.16 -6.10 -7.18
CA PHE A 212 -2.54 -4.87 -7.88
C PHE A 212 -1.96 -4.85 -9.29
N THR A 213 -2.82 -4.57 -10.26
CA THR A 213 -2.48 -4.44 -11.68
C THR A 213 -3.64 -3.74 -12.41
N GLU A 214 -3.41 -3.26 -13.62
CA GLU A 214 -4.45 -2.66 -14.46
C GLU A 214 -5.48 -3.68 -14.98
N ASP A 215 -5.11 -4.96 -15.03
CA ASP A 215 -5.90 -6.03 -15.66
C ASP A 215 -6.31 -7.09 -14.63
N ILE A 216 -7.61 -7.17 -14.33
CA ILE A 216 -8.16 -8.12 -13.36
C ILE A 216 -7.91 -9.58 -13.74
N ALA A 217 -7.74 -9.89 -15.04
CA ALA A 217 -7.39 -11.23 -15.47
C ALA A 217 -5.97 -11.59 -15.03
N VAL A 218 -5.05 -10.62 -15.01
CA VAL A 218 -3.67 -10.82 -14.54
C VAL A 218 -3.63 -11.01 -13.03
N SER A 219 -4.34 -10.19 -12.24
CA SER A 219 -4.42 -10.41 -10.79
C SER A 219 -4.97 -11.80 -10.46
N ASN A 220 -6.01 -12.24 -11.17
CA ASN A 220 -6.64 -13.53 -10.96
C ASN A 220 -5.74 -14.71 -11.37
N ALA A 221 -4.99 -14.56 -12.45
CA ALA A 221 -3.99 -15.55 -12.88
C ALA A 221 -2.87 -15.68 -11.85
N ILE A 222 -2.34 -14.56 -11.35
CA ILE A 222 -1.31 -14.52 -10.31
C ILE A 222 -1.82 -15.20 -9.03
N ALA A 223 -3.00 -14.80 -8.53
CA ALA A 223 -3.60 -15.39 -7.33
C ALA A 223 -3.74 -16.91 -7.46
N SER A 224 -4.32 -17.37 -8.58
CA SER A 224 -4.55 -18.79 -8.85
C SER A 224 -3.26 -19.59 -8.94
N MET A 225 -2.23 -19.02 -9.59
CA MET A 225 -0.91 -19.62 -9.67
C MET A 225 -0.26 -19.74 -8.29
N MET A 226 -0.26 -18.66 -7.50
CA MET A 226 0.30 -18.65 -6.15
C MET A 226 -0.37 -19.71 -5.27
N CYS A 227 -1.70 -19.75 -5.26
CA CYS A 227 -2.47 -20.75 -4.51
C CYS A 227 -2.11 -22.18 -4.93
N THR A 228 -2.08 -22.45 -6.24
CA THR A 228 -1.73 -23.77 -6.78
C THR A 228 -0.31 -24.19 -6.35
N LYS A 229 0.65 -23.28 -6.43
CA LYS A 229 2.05 -23.55 -6.05
C LYS A 229 2.23 -23.76 -4.56
N LEU A 230 1.51 -23.02 -3.71
CA LEU A 230 1.50 -23.25 -2.26
C LEU A 230 0.93 -24.63 -1.92
N ASN A 231 -0.22 -24.99 -2.52
CA ASN A 231 -0.85 -26.29 -2.31
C ASN A 231 0.03 -27.45 -2.79
N GLN A 232 0.80 -27.27 -3.86
CA GLN A 232 1.78 -28.26 -4.34
C GLN A 232 2.98 -28.39 -3.40
N LYS A 233 3.52 -27.26 -2.92
CA LYS A 233 4.73 -27.22 -2.09
C LYS A 233 4.46 -27.69 -0.66
N LYS A 234 3.26 -27.42 -0.14
CA LYS A 234 2.73 -27.75 1.20
C LYS A 234 3.46 -27.14 2.40
N VAL A 235 4.77 -26.88 2.27
CA VAL A 235 5.59 -26.28 3.32
C VAL A 235 6.50 -25.20 2.76
N LEU A 236 6.70 -24.15 3.57
CA LEU A 236 7.74 -23.15 3.40
C LEU A 236 8.72 -23.30 4.56
N GLN A 237 10.03 -23.11 4.31
CA GLN A 237 11.06 -23.31 5.33
C GLN A 237 11.61 -21.97 5.80
N PHE A 238 11.65 -21.77 7.12
CA PHE A 238 12.28 -20.63 7.76
C PHE A 238 13.81 -20.76 7.76
N PRO A 239 14.55 -19.65 7.95
CA PRO A 239 16.01 -19.67 8.05
C PRO A 239 16.56 -20.52 9.20
N ASP A 240 15.80 -20.69 10.29
CA ASP A 240 16.18 -21.51 11.44
C ASP A 240 15.99 -23.03 11.21
N GLY A 241 15.55 -23.41 10.01
CA GLY A 241 15.32 -24.80 9.60
C GLY A 241 13.92 -25.32 9.90
N THR A 242 13.10 -24.61 10.70
CA THR A 242 11.71 -24.98 10.96
C THR A 242 10.84 -24.74 9.73
N TRP A 243 9.64 -25.32 9.71
CA TRP A 243 8.71 -25.24 8.58
C TRP A 243 7.39 -24.58 8.96
N MET A 244 6.87 -23.77 8.03
CA MET A 244 5.48 -23.34 8.01
C MET A 244 4.69 -24.22 7.05
N ARG A 245 3.65 -24.85 7.56
CA ARG A 245 2.73 -25.68 6.79
C ARG A 245 1.65 -24.80 6.16
N VAL A 246 1.52 -24.82 4.83
CA VAL A 246 0.69 -23.90 4.03
C VAL A 246 -0.33 -24.65 3.16
N ASP A 247 -0.65 -25.90 3.46
CA ASP A 247 -1.61 -26.74 2.73
C ASP A 247 -2.99 -26.85 3.40
N ASN A 248 -3.23 -26.10 4.46
CA ASN A 248 -4.40 -26.29 5.29
C ASN A 248 -5.68 -25.72 4.69
N ASN A 249 -5.67 -24.43 4.31
CA ASN A 249 -6.88 -23.68 4.00
C ASN A 249 -6.58 -22.46 3.13
N ASN A 250 -6.00 -22.70 1.95
CA ASN A 250 -5.75 -21.63 0.99
C ASN A 250 -7.04 -21.32 0.20
N GLN A 251 -7.49 -20.07 0.25
CA GLN A 251 -8.76 -19.65 -0.36
C GLN A 251 -8.54 -18.57 -1.41
N LEU A 252 -9.09 -18.79 -2.61
CA LEU A 252 -9.11 -17.80 -3.68
C LEU A 252 -10.38 -16.97 -3.61
N GLN A 253 -10.22 -15.65 -3.79
CA GLN A 253 -11.31 -14.69 -3.78
C GLN A 253 -11.15 -13.73 -4.97
N LEU A 254 -11.32 -14.26 -6.19
CA LEU A 254 -11.01 -13.57 -7.46
C LEU A 254 -11.88 -12.32 -7.75
N GLY A 255 -12.96 -12.12 -7.01
CA GLY A 255 -13.82 -10.92 -7.09
C GLY A 255 -13.80 -10.07 -5.82
N ALA A 256 -12.91 -10.37 -4.87
CA ALA A 256 -12.83 -9.60 -3.64
C ALA A 256 -12.25 -8.21 -3.87
N ASP A 257 -12.63 -7.28 -3.00
CA ASP A 257 -12.02 -5.95 -2.93
C ASP A 257 -10.51 -6.12 -2.71
N GLU A 258 -9.73 -5.86 -3.76
CA GLU A 258 -8.26 -5.93 -3.76
C GLU A 258 -7.65 -4.99 -2.72
N LEU A 259 -8.37 -3.91 -2.39
CA LEU A 259 -7.94 -2.97 -1.36
C LEU A 259 -8.11 -3.63 -0.01
N ARG A 260 -9.30 -4.13 0.34
CA ARG A 260 -9.66 -4.52 1.72
C ARG A 260 -9.46 -5.97 2.10
N VAL A 261 -9.76 -6.90 1.19
CA VAL A 261 -9.85 -8.33 1.51
C VAL A 261 -8.62 -9.09 1.01
N GLY A 262 -8.19 -8.81 -0.22
CA GLY A 262 -7.14 -9.55 -0.92
C GLY A 262 -7.69 -10.76 -1.68
N GLN A 263 -7.01 -11.14 -2.77
CA GLN A 263 -7.46 -12.15 -3.71
C GLN A 263 -7.06 -13.58 -3.32
N LEU A 264 -6.11 -13.73 -2.39
CA LEU A 264 -5.65 -15.02 -1.88
C LEU A 264 -5.49 -14.96 -0.36
N SER A 265 -6.14 -15.86 0.37
CA SER A 265 -5.89 -16.10 1.79
C SER A 265 -5.07 -17.37 1.95
N VAL A 266 -4.02 -17.33 2.77
CA VAL A 266 -3.13 -18.44 3.10
C VAL A 266 -3.10 -18.65 4.59
N GLU A 267 -3.36 -19.88 5.02
CA GLU A 267 -3.25 -20.29 6.42
C GLU A 267 -1.95 -21.07 6.61
N GLY A 268 -1.11 -20.56 7.52
CA GLY A 268 0.22 -21.09 7.82
C GLY A 268 0.35 -21.55 9.27
N ASP A 269 0.55 -22.85 9.50
CA ASP A 269 0.91 -23.39 10.84
C ASP A 269 2.43 -23.45 10.99
N TYR A 270 2.99 -22.84 12.02
CA TYR A 270 4.44 -22.82 12.27
C TYR A 270 4.78 -22.95 13.75
N CYS A 271 6.00 -23.39 14.05
CA CYS A 271 6.50 -23.58 15.40
C CYS A 271 7.54 -22.50 15.73
N VAL A 272 7.40 -21.88 16.90
CA VAL A 272 8.45 -21.06 17.51
C VAL A 272 9.18 -21.92 18.52
N LEU A 273 10.45 -22.21 18.26
CA LEU A 273 11.27 -23.03 19.15
C LEU A 273 11.49 -22.33 20.49
N ARG A 274 11.38 -23.07 21.59
CA ARG A 274 11.79 -22.55 22.89
C ARG A 274 13.32 -22.47 22.92
N LYS A 275 13.84 -21.31 23.30
CA LYS A 275 15.27 -21.19 23.61
C LYS A 275 15.56 -22.08 24.81
N GLU A 276 16.52 -22.99 24.66
CA GLU A 276 17.01 -23.75 25.81
C GLU A 276 17.54 -22.75 26.85
N PRO A 277 17.17 -22.90 28.13
CA PRO A 277 17.78 -22.08 29.16
C PRO A 277 19.28 -22.35 29.18
N ASP A 278 20.08 -21.29 29.39
CA ASP A 278 21.51 -21.44 29.63
C ASP A 278 21.70 -22.46 30.76
N SER A 279 22.22 -23.63 30.43
CA SER A 279 22.52 -24.65 31.42
C SER A 279 23.90 -24.40 31.98
N GLU A 280 24.05 -24.46 33.31
CA GLU A 280 25.38 -24.46 33.91
C GLU A 280 26.14 -25.69 33.39
N LEU A 281 27.33 -25.47 32.82
CA LEU A 281 28.27 -26.53 32.48
C LEU A 281 28.39 -27.52 33.64
N LEU A 282 28.20 -28.82 33.37
CA LEU A 282 28.35 -29.88 34.36
C LEU A 282 29.76 -29.85 34.96
N LYS A 283 29.91 -29.31 36.17
CA LYS A 283 31.23 -29.10 36.80
C LYS A 283 31.92 -30.38 37.28
N HIS A 284 31.26 -31.54 37.26
CA HIS A 284 31.81 -32.75 37.88
C HIS A 284 31.41 -34.06 37.19
N ILE A 285 31.73 -34.24 35.90
CA ILE A 285 31.72 -35.59 35.31
C ILE A 285 33.01 -36.30 35.73
N LYS A 286 32.93 -37.22 36.68
CA LYS A 286 33.95 -38.27 36.86
C LYS A 286 33.52 -39.48 36.05
N ILE A 287 34.18 -39.68 34.91
CA ILE A 287 34.14 -40.96 34.21
C ILE A 287 35.12 -41.86 34.97
N ASN A 288 34.61 -42.88 35.65
CA ASN A 288 35.47 -43.91 36.22
C ASN A 288 35.79 -44.90 35.09
N ASP A 289 37.09 -45.04 34.79
CA ASP A 289 37.63 -46.09 33.91
C ASP A 289 37.44 -47.49 34.50
#